data_AF-A0A522F2E0-F1
#
_entry.id   AF-A0A522F2E0-F1
#
_cell.length_a   1.000
_cell.length_b   1.000
_cell.length_c   1.000
_cell.angle_alpha   90.00
_cell.angle_beta   90.00
_cell.angle_gamma   90.00
#
_symmetry.space_group_name_H-M   'P 1'
#
loop_
_entity.id
_entity.type
_entity.pdbx_description
1 polymer ?
#
loop_
_entity_poly.entity_id
_entity_poly.type
_entity_poly.pdbx_seq_one_letter_code
_entity_poly.pdbx_strand_id
1 'polypeptide(L)' 'MHTDSSSELFDLIHLMNKGEKRYFKLYARARAPHIRDINYIRLFDVMEKQDTYNEEKIEALNLVDRKSTR' A
#
# COMPACT_ATOMS: atom_id res chain seq x y z
N MET A 1 -21.52 8.26 4.18
CA MET A 1 -20.78 6.99 4.37
C MET A 1 -20.03 6.74 3.08
N HIS A 2 -18.70 6.68 3.13
CA HIS A 2 -17.90 6.28 1.98
C HIS A 2 -18.04 4.76 1.86
N THR A 3 -18.54 4.27 0.73
CA THR A 3 -18.84 2.85 0.46
C THR A 3 -17.75 2.15 -0.35
N ASP A 4 -16.62 2.83 -0.56
CA ASP A 4 -15.55 2.33 -1.41
C ASP A 4 -14.51 1.59 -0.56
N SER A 5 -14.33 0.29 -0.82
CA SER A 5 -13.46 -0.58 -0.01
C SER A 5 -12.02 -0.09 0.10
N SER A 6 -11.53 0.65 -0.91
CA SER A 6 -10.18 1.23 -0.88
C SER A 6 -10.05 2.41 0.12
N SER A 7 -11.12 3.18 0.31
CA SER A 7 -11.17 4.26 1.30
C SER A 7 -11.17 3.73 2.73
N GLU A 8 -11.92 2.65 2.98
CA GLU A 8 -11.91 1.97 4.28
C GLU A 8 -10.53 1.38 4.63
N LEU A 9 -9.83 0.84 3.62
CA LEU A 9 -8.46 0.35 3.79
C LEU A 9 -7.50 1.50 4.13
N PHE A 10 -7.62 2.64 3.45
CA PHE A 10 -6.84 3.83 3.75
C PHE A 10 -7.06 4.29 5.19
N ASP A 11 -8.32 4.44 5.60
CA ASP A 11 -8.68 4.83 6.97
C ASP A 11 -8.11 3.83 7.99
N LEU A 12 -8.24 2.53 7.73
CA LEU A 12 -7.66 1.49 8.57
C LEU A 12 -6.15 1.67 8.73
N ILE A 13 -5.40 1.88 7.64
CA ILE A 13 -3.95 2.10 7.68
C ILE A 13 -3.60 3.32 8.53
N HIS A 14 -4.40 4.39 8.47
CA HIS A 14 -4.18 5.60 9.27
C HIS A 14 -4.56 5.45 10.76
N LEU A 15 -5.49 4.54 11.08
CA LEU A 15 -5.86 4.20 12.45
C LEU A 15 -4.83 3.29 13.14
N MET A 16 -4.00 2.58 12.38
CA MET A 16 -2.98 1.69 12.94
C MET A 16 -1.89 2.45 13.70
N ASN A 17 -1.47 1.88 14.84
CA ASN A 17 -0.32 2.36 15.58
C ASN A 17 1.01 1.91 14.95
N LYS A 18 2.14 2.51 15.38
CA LYS A 18 3.47 2.20 14.82
C LYS A 18 3.85 0.71 14.89
N GLY A 19 3.43 0.02 15.95
CA GLY A 19 3.69 -1.41 16.15
C GLY A 19 2.95 -2.27 15.14
N GLU A 20 1.65 -2.00 14.93
CA GLU A 20 0.80 -2.69 13.97
C GLU A 20 1.31 -2.51 12.54
N LYS A 21 1.70 -1.29 12.16
CA LYS A 21 2.26 -1.01 10.84
C LYS A 21 3.57 -1.76 10.59
N ARG A 22 4.45 -1.80 11.60
CA ARG A 22 5.69 -2.58 11.52
C ARG A 22 5.41 -4.07 11.41
N TYR A 23 4.47 -4.59 12.19
CA TYR A 23 4.06 -5.99 12.15
C TYR A 23 3.55 -6.38 10.76
N PHE A 24 2.66 -5.57 10.16
CA PHE A 24 2.17 -5.78 8.80
C PHE A 24 3.31 -5.89 7.79
N LYS A 25 4.24 -4.92 7.79
CA LYS A 25 5.38 -4.91 6.85
C LYS A 25 6.29 -6.13 7.03
N LEU A 26 6.56 -6.56 8.27
CA LEU A 26 7.35 -7.76 8.55
C LEU A 26 6.66 -9.03 8.05
N TYR A 27 5.37 -9.16 8.36
CA TYR A 27 4.54 -10.29 7.92
C TYR A 27 4.48 -10.37 6.39
N ALA A 28 4.29 -9.24 5.71
CA ALA A 28 4.26 -9.16 4.25
C ALA A 28 5.60 -9.61 3.63
N ARG A 29 6.74 -9.16 4.19
CA ARG A 29 8.07 -9.61 3.74
C ARG A 29 8.28 -11.11 3.93
N ALA A 30 7.87 -11.64 5.08
CA ALA A 30 8.04 -13.05 5.41
C ALA A 30 7.24 -13.99 4.48
N ARG A 31 6.11 -13.53 3.94
CA ARG A 31 5.22 -14.32 3.06
C ARG A 31 5.49 -14.15 1.57
N ALA A 32 6.29 -13.16 1.19
CA ALA A 32 6.67 -12.89 -0.19
C ALA A 32 8.18 -13.13 -0.48
N PRO A 33 8.83 -14.22 -0.02
CA PRO A 33 10.27 -14.40 -0.19
C PRO A 33 10.71 -14.62 -1.65
N HIS A 34 9.80 -15.05 -2.54
CA HIS A 34 10.09 -15.30 -3.96
C HIS A 34 9.43 -14.30 -4.91
N ILE A 35 8.57 -13.42 -4.39
CA ILE A 35 7.87 -12.43 -5.21
C ILE A 35 8.76 -11.18 -5.22
N ARG A 36 9.49 -10.99 -6.32
CA ARG A 36 10.29 -9.78 -6.58
C ARG A 36 9.47 -8.49 -6.53
N ASP A 37 8.15 -8.61 -6.58
CA ASP A 37 7.20 -7.51 -6.51
C ASP A 37 6.61 -7.35 -5.11
N ILE A 38 7.30 -6.53 -4.32
CA ILE A 38 6.87 -6.04 -3.01
C ILE A 38 5.72 -5.01 -3.15
N ASN A 39 4.78 -5.25 -4.07
CA ASN A 39 3.73 -4.31 -4.44
C ASN A 39 2.82 -3.98 -3.25
N TYR A 40 2.61 -4.94 -2.34
CA TYR A 40 1.82 -4.71 -1.11
C TYR A 40 2.48 -3.74 -0.13
N ILE A 41 3.80 -3.80 0.04
CA ILE A 41 4.49 -2.88 0.96
C ILE A 41 4.63 -1.52 0.31
N ARG A 42 4.88 -1.45 -1.00
CA ARG A 42 4.88 -0.19 -1.74
C ARG A 42 3.53 0.50 -1.68
N LEU A 43 2.45 -0.23 -1.96
CA LEU A 43 1.08 0.26 -1.85
C LEU A 43 0.80 0.76 -0.43
N PHE A 44 1.14 -0.04 0.58
CA PHE A 44 1.00 0.35 1.98
C PHE A 44 1.77 1.63 2.31
N ASP A 45 3.03 1.73 1.89
CA ASP A 45 3.87 2.91 2.14
C ASP A 45 3.33 4.17 1.46
N VAL A 46 2.69 4.02 0.30
CA VAL A 46 2.08 5.14 -0.44
C VAL A 46 0.80 5.58 0.24
N MET A 47 -0.09 4.64 0.58
CA MET A 47 -1.32 4.94 1.32
C MET A 47 -0.98 5.58 2.67
N GLU A 48 -0.03 5.04 3.43
CA GLU A 48 0.40 5.59 4.73
C GLU A 48 0.91 7.04 4.65
N LYS A 49 1.52 7.43 3.53
CA LYS A 49 2.11 8.76 3.33
C LYS A 49 1.13 9.79 2.78
N GLN A 50 -0.04 9.36 2.33
CA GLN A 50 -1.07 10.27 1.84
C GLN A 50 -1.85 10.84 3.02
N ASP A 51 -2.11 12.14 3.03
CA ASP A 51 -2.97 12.76 4.05
C ASP A 51 -4.46 12.52 3.75
N THR A 52 -4.80 12.30 2.47
CA THR A 52 -6.14 12.00 2.00
C THR A 52 -6.08 10.93 0.92
N TYR A 53 -7.11 10.07 0.89
CA TYR A 53 -7.19 9.01 -0.11
C TYR A 53 -7.20 9.59 -1.53
N ASN A 54 -6.26 9.13 -2.36
CA ASN A 54 -6.14 9.55 -3.75
C ASN A 54 -5.76 8.35 -4.62
N GLU A 55 -6.78 7.78 -5.27
CA GLU A 55 -6.67 6.62 -6.18
C GLU A 55 -5.73 6.90 -7.36
N GLU A 56 -5.83 8.07 -7.99
CA GLU A 56 -5.03 8.43 -9.17
C GLU A 56 -3.53 8.40 -8.88
N LYS A 57 -3.11 8.82 -7.68
CA LYS A 57 -1.71 8.74 -7.22
C LYS A 57 -1.24 7.29 -7.06
N ILE A 58 -2.12 6.39 -6.60
CA ILE A 58 -1.82 4.97 -6.45
C ILE A 58 -1.68 4.32 -7.84
N GLU A 59 -2.59 4.62 -8.75
CA GLU A 59 -2.55 4.11 -10.14
C GLU A 59 -1.33 4.61 -10.91
N ALA A 60 -0.96 5.88 -10.77
CA ALA A 60 0.22 6.46 -11.40
C ALA A 60 1.51 5.71 -11.02
N LEU A 61 1.64 5.30 -9.76
CA LEU A 61 2.78 4.51 -9.29
C LEU A 61 2.82 3.13 -9.96
N ASN A 62 1.67 2.46 -10.05
CA ASN A 62 1.54 1.14 -10.70
C ASN A 62 1.86 1.19 -12.20
N LEU A 63 1.62 2.33 -12.87
CA LEU A 63 1.92 2.53 -14.29
C LEU A 63 3.41 2.78 -14.57
N VAL A 64 4.15 3.36 -13.62
CA VAL A 64 5.60 3.59 -13.73
C VAL A 64 6.37 2.27 -13.68
N ASP A 65 5.99 1.35 -12.78
CA ASP A 65 6.64 0.04 -12.64
C ASP A 65 6.45 -0.83 -13.91
N ARG A 66 5.27 -0.80 -14.55
CA ARG A 66 5.01 -1.60 -15.78
C ARG A 66 5.80 -1.14 -17.00
N LYS A 67 6.19 0.14 -17.08
CA LYS A 67 6.97 0.69 -18.19
C LYS A 67 8.46 0.38 -18.09
N SER A 68 8.96 -0.05 -16.93
CA SER A 68 10.38 -0.38 -16.72
C SER A 68 10.79 -1.77 -17.26
N THR A 69 9.84 -2.54 -17.81
CA THR A 69 10.09 -3.87 -18.41
C THR A 69 10.02 -3.84 -19.95
N ARG A 70 10.23 -2.66 -20.57
CA ARG A 70 10.46 -2.53 -22.02
C ARG A 70 11.75 -1.76 -22.29
#